data_AF-A0A2H0M618-F1
#
_entry.id   AF-A0A2H0M618-F1
#
_cell.length_a   1.000
_cell.length_b   1.000
_cell.length_c   1.000
_cell.angle_alpha   90.00
_cell.angle_beta   90.00
_cell.angle_gamma   90.00
#
_symmetry.space_group_name_H-M   'P 1'
#
loop_
_entity.id
_entity.type
_entity.pdbx_description
1 polymer ?
#
loop_
_entity_poly.entity_id
_entity_poly.type
_entity_poly.pdbx_seq_one_letter_code
_entity_poly.pdbx_strand_id
1 'polypeptide(L)'
;MKKNLKTKTRSEIFLESSIKNMRGALSDLTMEQFVMKNLETLFGLEREEYLEKATETKGNGYYSRSFQSLMKNGIQINVPRTRDSGFAPLALQLFKMNQDQVNELVLTLYKKGMTTRDISEVMVDFFGDSVSHTTVANLAEQFHGIREAWEKSPLDSTYHAIFCDCIFITVRRGDSYEKEAVYVAYGVTERNTRELLALDVSPTESTATWREIFSSIKKRGITNVSLVIADGITGMEETVMEAWKKTKLQKCVVHKMRNVLNDIRPKEKKEVVEDLKHVFDNFDASATREEAYRKVKAFIEKWETRYKMIAKHFNKKTLEYYFTYIEYPPEVRRMIYTTNSIENLNKHIRKGTKNKLSFESPERLLDYVFIIIKEFEHKNWSKFPVHQFSFINRDETH
;
A
#
# COMPACT_ATOMS: atom_id res chain seq x y z
N MET A 1 -70.70 22.94 -23.37
CA MET A 1 -69.27 23.37 -23.46
C MET A 1 -68.44 22.59 -22.45
N LYS A 2 -67.81 21.48 -22.88
CA LYS A 2 -66.83 20.75 -22.06
C LYS A 2 -65.54 21.57 -22.04
N LYS A 3 -65.15 22.10 -20.88
CA LYS A 3 -63.84 22.76 -20.68
C LYS A 3 -62.74 21.72 -20.88
N ASN A 4 -61.94 21.87 -21.93
CA ASN A 4 -60.65 21.20 -22.07
C ASN A 4 -59.75 21.68 -20.92
N LEU A 5 -59.60 20.88 -19.86
CA LEU A 5 -58.47 21.02 -18.96
C LEU A 5 -57.22 20.61 -19.74
N LYS A 6 -56.41 21.58 -20.17
CA LYS A 6 -55.05 21.30 -20.65
C LYS A 6 -54.28 20.66 -19.50
N THR A 7 -53.96 19.39 -19.64
CA THR A 7 -53.04 18.67 -18.76
C THR A 7 -51.70 19.39 -18.83
N LYS A 8 -51.24 19.96 -17.70
CA LYS A 8 -49.95 20.65 -17.65
C LYS A 8 -48.85 19.66 -18.02
N THR A 9 -47.91 20.11 -18.83
CA THR A 9 -46.70 19.34 -19.11
C THR A 9 -45.90 19.16 -17.82
N ARG A 10 -45.12 18.08 -17.74
CA ARG A 10 -44.35 17.75 -16.53
C ARG A 10 -43.35 18.85 -16.16
N SER A 11 -42.79 19.52 -17.17
CA SER A 11 -41.95 20.71 -17.02
C SER A 11 -42.70 21.89 -16.41
N GLU A 12 -43.98 22.11 -16.77
CA GLU A 12 -44.82 23.16 -16.19
C GLU A 12 -45.17 22.85 -14.72
N ILE A 13 -45.44 21.59 -14.38
CA ILE A 13 -45.68 21.18 -12.98
C ILE A 13 -44.41 21.38 -12.14
N PHE A 14 -43.26 20.97 -12.68
CA PHE A 14 -41.97 21.18 -12.03
C PHE A 14 -41.65 22.67 -11.84
N LEU A 15 -41.83 23.48 -12.88
CA LEU A 15 -41.60 24.93 -12.83
C LEU A 15 -42.56 25.63 -11.87
N GLU A 16 -43.85 25.30 -11.89
CA GLU A 16 -44.82 25.90 -10.97
C GLU A 16 -44.57 25.51 -9.52
N SER A 17 -44.25 24.23 -9.26
CA SER A 17 -43.92 23.78 -7.91
C SER A 17 -42.62 24.44 -7.42
N SER A 18 -41.60 24.55 -8.28
CA SER A 18 -40.33 25.24 -7.99
C SER A 18 -40.53 26.74 -7.75
N ILE A 19 -41.34 27.42 -8.57
CA ILE A 19 -41.67 28.85 -8.41
C ILE A 19 -42.46 29.08 -7.13
N LYS A 20 -43.42 28.19 -6.82
CA LYS A 20 -44.19 28.26 -5.56
C LYS A 20 -43.29 28.04 -4.35
N ASN A 21 -42.31 27.13 -4.45
CA ASN A 21 -41.29 26.91 -3.42
C ASN A 21 -40.34 28.11 -3.29
N MET A 22 -39.85 28.69 -4.39
CA MET A 22 -39.03 29.92 -4.40
C MET A 22 -39.78 31.10 -3.76
N ARG A 23 -41.06 31.28 -4.10
CA ARG A 23 -41.90 32.37 -3.57
C ARG A 23 -42.21 32.21 -2.08
N GLY A 24 -42.37 30.97 -1.62
CA GLY A 24 -42.50 30.66 -0.19
C GLY A 24 -41.16 30.69 0.58
N ALA A 25 -40.03 30.60 -0.12
CA ALA A 25 -38.69 30.66 0.49
C ALA A 25 -38.17 32.09 0.69
N LEU A 26 -38.65 33.04 -0.12
CA LEU A 26 -38.29 34.46 -0.04
C LEU A 26 -38.69 35.15 1.28
N SER A 27 -39.56 34.55 2.11
CA SER A 27 -39.97 35.17 3.39
C SER A 27 -39.20 34.65 4.61
N ASP A 28 -38.89 33.34 4.73
CA ASP A 28 -38.36 32.79 6.01
C ASP A 28 -37.52 31.49 5.90
N LEU A 29 -37.19 30.98 4.70
CA LEU A 29 -36.45 29.71 4.60
C LEU A 29 -34.94 29.93 4.46
N THR A 30 -34.15 29.20 5.25
CA THR A 30 -32.70 29.12 5.04
C THR A 30 -32.40 28.39 3.71
N MET A 31 -31.23 28.65 3.11
CA MET A 31 -30.80 27.96 1.89
C MET A 31 -30.88 26.42 2.02
N GLU A 32 -30.62 25.90 3.22
CA GLU A 32 -30.73 24.47 3.55
C GLU A 32 -32.17 23.97 3.38
N GLN A 33 -33.15 24.69 3.95
CA GLN A 33 -34.56 24.31 3.83
C GLN A 33 -35.09 24.44 2.40
N PHE A 34 -34.57 25.39 1.63
CA PHE A 34 -34.87 25.50 0.20
C PHE A 34 -34.38 24.27 -0.56
N VAL A 35 -33.10 23.88 -0.38
CA VAL A 35 -32.54 22.69 -1.04
C VAL A 35 -33.31 21.43 -0.63
N MET A 36 -33.62 21.26 0.66
CA MET A 36 -34.43 20.14 1.17
C MET A 36 -35.76 20.00 0.42
N LYS A 37 -36.53 21.08 0.37
CA LYS A 37 -37.88 21.04 -0.18
C LYS A 37 -37.87 20.78 -1.69
N ASN A 38 -36.86 21.27 -2.40
CA ASN A 38 -36.67 20.96 -3.82
C ASN A 38 -36.34 19.48 -4.02
N LEU A 39 -35.49 18.88 -3.18
CA LEU A 39 -35.17 17.46 -3.26
C LEU A 39 -36.37 16.56 -2.94
N GLU A 40 -37.14 16.86 -1.90
CA GLU A 40 -38.37 16.13 -1.59
C GLU A 40 -39.38 16.20 -2.73
N THR A 41 -39.48 17.37 -3.38
CA THR A 41 -40.35 17.57 -4.55
C THR A 41 -39.87 16.72 -5.73
N LEU A 42 -38.57 16.72 -6.03
CA LEU A 42 -37.97 15.89 -7.08
C LEU A 42 -38.21 14.40 -6.82
N PHE A 43 -37.98 13.93 -5.60
CA PHE A 43 -38.20 12.52 -5.24
C PHE A 43 -39.68 12.13 -5.39
N GLY A 44 -40.60 13.03 -5.04
CA GLY A 44 -42.04 12.84 -5.23
C GLY A 44 -42.40 12.65 -6.71
N LEU A 45 -41.90 13.53 -7.58
CA LEU A 45 -42.13 13.48 -9.03
C LEU A 45 -41.52 12.24 -9.69
N GLU A 46 -40.38 11.76 -9.19
CA GLU A 46 -39.77 10.50 -9.64
C GLU A 46 -40.62 9.29 -9.23
N ARG A 47 -41.17 9.29 -8.01
CA ARG A 47 -42.07 8.21 -7.55
C ARG A 47 -43.33 8.16 -8.41
N GLU A 48 -43.91 9.31 -8.72
CA GLU A 48 -45.12 9.40 -9.56
C GLU A 48 -44.87 8.77 -10.93
N GLU A 49 -43.75 9.11 -11.60
CA GLU A 49 -43.40 8.48 -12.88
C GLU A 49 -43.12 6.98 -12.75
N TYR A 50 -42.49 6.55 -11.67
CA TYR A 50 -42.28 5.13 -11.43
C TYR A 50 -43.62 4.39 -11.33
N LEU A 51 -44.59 4.94 -10.60
CA LEU A 51 -45.92 4.35 -10.42
C LEU A 51 -46.78 4.38 -11.70
N GLU A 52 -46.54 5.34 -12.60
CA GLU A 52 -47.16 5.33 -13.94
C GLU A 52 -46.71 4.12 -14.78
N LYS A 53 -45.46 3.66 -14.59
CA LYS A 53 -44.87 2.53 -15.32
C LYS A 53 -45.08 1.19 -14.59
N ALA A 54 -45.08 1.19 -13.26
CA ALA A 54 -45.21 0.01 -12.41
C ALA A 54 -46.61 -0.05 -11.77
N THR A 55 -47.61 -0.45 -12.56
CA THR A 55 -49.04 -0.45 -12.18
C THR A 55 -49.42 -1.46 -11.09
N GLU A 56 -48.55 -2.43 -10.80
CA GLU A 56 -48.76 -3.48 -9.79
C GLU A 56 -48.43 -3.02 -8.36
N THR A 57 -47.76 -1.87 -8.19
CA THR A 57 -47.39 -1.32 -6.88
C THR A 57 -48.02 0.04 -6.62
N LYS A 58 -47.99 0.49 -5.35
CA LYS A 58 -48.54 1.76 -4.89
C LYS A 58 -47.54 2.47 -3.99
N GLY A 59 -47.63 3.80 -3.91
CA GLY A 59 -46.89 4.58 -2.93
C GLY A 59 -47.26 4.20 -1.49
N ASN A 60 -46.26 4.07 -0.61
CA ASN A 60 -46.45 3.68 0.79
C ASN A 60 -45.77 4.68 1.75
N GLY A 61 -46.19 5.93 1.65
CA GLY A 61 -45.68 7.02 2.50
C GLY A 61 -44.22 7.37 2.22
N TYR A 62 -43.54 7.83 3.27
CA TYR A 62 -42.17 8.34 3.25
C TYR A 62 -41.39 7.76 4.43
N TYR A 63 -40.07 7.69 4.31
CA TYR A 63 -39.18 7.49 5.44
C TYR A 63 -38.22 8.67 5.56
N SER A 64 -37.89 9.08 6.77
CA SER A 64 -36.91 10.15 6.98
C SER A 64 -35.51 9.58 6.86
N ARG A 65 -34.64 10.29 6.13
CA ARG A 65 -33.21 9.99 6.04
C ARG A 65 -32.42 11.25 6.33
N SER A 66 -31.54 11.17 7.32
CA SER A 66 -30.58 12.23 7.59
C SER A 66 -29.40 12.10 6.63
N PHE A 67 -29.06 13.19 5.96
CA PHE A 67 -27.83 13.36 5.22
C PHE A 67 -26.96 14.31 6.01
N GLN A 68 -25.72 13.92 6.25
CA GLN A 68 -24.72 14.91 6.64
C GLN A 68 -24.51 15.82 5.43
N SER A 69 -24.97 17.06 5.56
CA SER A 69 -24.62 18.12 4.62
C SER A 69 -23.16 18.45 4.84
N LEU A 70 -22.48 18.89 3.78
CA LEU A 70 -21.23 19.64 3.88
C LEU A 70 -21.49 21.06 4.44
N MET A 71 -22.42 21.22 5.37
CA MET A 71 -22.60 22.41 6.20
C MET A 71 -23.13 21.94 7.55
N LYS A 72 -22.78 22.66 8.62
CA LYS A 72 -22.86 22.30 10.06
C LYS A 72 -24.09 21.55 10.59
N ASN A 73 -25.21 21.45 9.87
CA ASN A 73 -26.40 20.73 10.29
C ASN A 73 -26.71 19.56 9.35
N GLY A 74 -26.95 18.38 9.94
CA GLY A 74 -27.51 17.25 9.21
C GLY A 74 -28.89 17.59 8.66
N ILE A 75 -29.07 17.39 7.35
CA ILE A 75 -30.32 17.64 6.65
C ILE A 75 -31.19 16.39 6.72
N GLN A 76 -32.37 16.46 7.34
CA GLN A 76 -33.34 15.36 7.32
C GLN A 76 -34.29 15.49 6.12
N ILE A 77 -34.25 14.55 5.19
CA ILE A 77 -35.08 14.55 3.98
C ILE A 77 -36.06 13.39 4.03
N ASN A 78 -37.33 13.65 3.72
CA ASN A 78 -38.35 12.62 3.58
C ASN A 78 -38.27 11.98 2.19
N VAL A 79 -37.88 10.70 2.17
CA VAL A 79 -37.75 9.94 0.93
C VAL A 79 -39.02 9.13 0.68
N PRO A 80 -39.70 9.32 -0.46
CA PRO A 80 -40.88 8.55 -0.85
C PRO A 80 -40.53 7.08 -1.13
N ARG A 81 -41.41 6.16 -0.74
CA ARG A 81 -41.25 4.71 -1.00
C ARG A 81 -42.50 4.09 -1.63
N THR A 82 -42.33 2.93 -2.27
CA THR A 82 -43.42 2.07 -2.75
C THR A 82 -43.65 0.89 -1.80
N ARG A 83 -44.80 0.22 -1.95
CA ARG A 83 -45.22 -0.89 -1.06
C ARG A 83 -44.34 -2.13 -1.20
N ASP A 84 -43.83 -2.37 -2.39
CA ASP A 84 -42.94 -3.47 -2.77
C ASP A 84 -41.44 -3.12 -2.62
N SER A 85 -41.11 -1.91 -2.17
CA SER A 85 -39.73 -1.42 -2.08
C SER A 85 -38.94 -1.40 -3.40
N GLY A 86 -39.61 -1.51 -4.56
CA GLY A 86 -38.98 -1.50 -5.89
C GLY A 86 -38.52 -0.13 -6.39
N PHE A 87 -38.92 0.95 -5.71
CA PHE A 87 -38.58 2.33 -6.06
C PHE A 87 -37.49 2.92 -5.18
N ALA A 88 -36.46 3.48 -5.81
CA ALA A 88 -35.47 4.33 -5.17
C ALA A 88 -35.26 5.58 -6.04
N PRO A 89 -35.37 6.81 -5.50
CA PRO A 89 -35.17 8.02 -6.29
C PRO A 89 -33.76 8.07 -6.93
N LEU A 90 -33.68 8.42 -8.21
CA LEU A 90 -32.44 8.66 -8.93
C LEU A 90 -31.69 9.85 -8.35
N ALA A 91 -32.39 10.95 -8.03
CA ALA A 91 -31.75 12.09 -7.38
C ALA A 91 -31.11 11.70 -6.04
N LEU A 92 -31.72 10.79 -5.27
CA LEU A 92 -31.10 10.23 -4.07
C LEU A 92 -29.83 9.43 -4.38
N GLN A 93 -29.80 8.69 -5.48
CA GLN A 93 -28.59 7.98 -5.94
C GLN A 93 -27.48 8.96 -6.32
N LEU A 94 -27.79 10.06 -7.00
CA LEU A 94 -26.81 11.12 -7.34
C LEU A 94 -26.19 11.75 -6.09
N PHE A 95 -26.99 11.99 -5.03
CA PHE A 95 -26.47 12.49 -3.76
C PHE A 95 -25.52 11.48 -3.09
N LYS A 96 -25.84 10.19 -3.11
CA LYS A 96 -24.94 9.13 -2.61
C LYS A 96 -23.64 9.07 -3.42
N MET A 97 -23.72 9.14 -4.75
CA MET A 97 -22.54 9.14 -5.62
C MET A 97 -21.60 10.31 -5.29
N ASN A 98 -22.14 11.48 -4.96
CA ASN A 98 -21.32 12.62 -4.53
C ASN A 98 -20.64 12.35 -3.17
N GLN A 99 -21.35 11.74 -2.21
CA GLN A 99 -20.75 11.33 -0.93
C GLN A 99 -19.65 10.28 -1.12
N ASP A 100 -19.86 9.30 -2.00
CA ASP A 100 -18.85 8.28 -2.32
C ASP A 100 -17.61 8.91 -2.97
N GLN A 101 -17.79 9.90 -3.85
CA GLN A 101 -16.68 10.67 -4.43
C GLN A 101 -15.91 11.46 -3.37
N VAL A 102 -16.60 12.06 -2.39
CA VAL A 102 -15.96 12.73 -1.25
C VAL A 102 -15.19 11.72 -0.40
N ASN A 103 -15.76 10.55 -0.10
CA ASN A 103 -15.08 9.49 0.65
C ASN A 103 -13.82 9.00 -0.08
N GLU A 104 -13.90 8.78 -1.41
CA GLU A 104 -12.75 8.42 -2.24
C GLU A 104 -11.67 9.49 -2.25
N LEU A 105 -12.06 10.78 -2.27
CA LEU A 105 -11.12 11.88 -2.13
C LEU A 105 -10.43 11.86 -0.76
N VAL A 106 -11.20 11.74 0.33
CA VAL A 106 -10.66 11.63 1.70
C VAL A 106 -9.68 10.46 1.82
N LEU A 107 -10.04 9.29 1.29
CA LEU A 107 -9.16 8.12 1.26
C LEU A 107 -7.91 8.37 0.41
N THR A 108 -8.05 9.06 -0.73
CA THR A 108 -6.92 9.41 -1.58
C THR A 108 -5.95 10.35 -0.87
N LEU A 109 -6.45 11.40 -0.22
CA LEU A 109 -5.63 12.33 0.57
C LEU A 109 -4.94 11.60 1.74
N TYR A 110 -5.66 10.69 2.41
CA TYR A 110 -5.09 9.84 3.45
C TYR A 110 -3.95 8.97 2.93
N LYS A 111 -4.13 8.29 1.78
CA LYS A 111 -3.09 7.50 1.10
C LYS A 111 -1.87 8.33 0.68
N LYS A 112 -2.07 9.63 0.41
CA LYS A 112 -0.97 10.57 0.09
C LYS A 112 -0.20 11.05 1.31
N GLY A 113 -0.53 10.56 2.51
CA GLY A 113 0.18 10.87 3.74
C GLY A 113 -0.29 12.12 4.44
N MET A 114 -1.44 12.67 4.07
CA MET A 114 -2.04 13.75 4.82
C MET A 114 -2.54 13.25 6.18
N THR A 115 -2.39 14.09 7.21
CA THR A 115 -2.94 13.80 8.53
C THR A 115 -4.46 13.96 8.52
N THR A 116 -5.16 13.43 9.51
CA THR A 116 -6.61 13.62 9.64
C THR A 116 -6.99 15.09 9.82
N ARG A 117 -6.06 15.93 10.31
CA ARG A 117 -6.22 17.38 10.41
C ARG A 117 -6.06 18.05 9.06
N ASP A 118 -4.97 17.76 8.34
CA ASP A 118 -4.74 18.34 7.01
C ASP A 118 -5.90 18.00 6.05
N ILE A 119 -6.44 16.77 6.13
CA ILE A 119 -7.60 16.37 5.33
C ILE A 119 -8.82 17.20 5.70
N SER A 120 -9.09 17.38 7.00
CA SER A 120 -10.22 18.19 7.45
C SER A 120 -10.10 19.64 6.98
N GLU A 121 -8.90 20.21 7.00
CA GLU A 121 -8.62 21.57 6.51
C GLU A 121 -8.85 21.68 4.99
N VAL A 122 -8.31 20.75 4.19
CA VAL A 122 -8.55 20.70 2.74
C VAL A 122 -10.04 20.57 2.42
N MET A 123 -10.79 19.78 3.20
CA MET A 123 -12.23 19.65 2.99
C MET A 123 -12.95 20.98 3.25
N VAL A 124 -12.57 21.72 4.30
CA VAL A 124 -13.12 23.06 4.57
C VAL A 124 -12.78 24.04 3.44
N ASP A 125 -11.53 24.06 2.97
CA ASP A 125 -11.08 25.02 1.96
C ASP A 125 -11.75 24.82 0.59
N PHE A 126 -11.94 23.56 0.18
CA PHE A 126 -12.50 23.24 -1.15
C PHE A 126 -14.02 23.04 -1.16
N PHE A 127 -14.59 22.56 -0.05
CA PHE A 127 -16.01 22.19 0.02
C PHE A 127 -16.81 23.02 1.03
N GLY A 128 -16.16 23.91 1.78
CA GLY A 128 -16.81 24.77 2.78
C GLY A 128 -17.17 24.08 4.09
N ASP A 129 -16.81 22.79 4.26
CA ASP A 129 -17.09 22.04 5.48
C ASP A 129 -16.10 20.93 5.78
N SER A 130 -16.02 20.60 7.06
CA SER A 130 -15.06 19.67 7.62
C SER A 130 -15.58 18.23 7.56
N VAL A 131 -14.68 17.30 7.23
CA VAL A 131 -14.90 15.88 7.51
C VAL A 131 -14.32 15.58 8.88
N SER A 132 -15.14 15.00 9.76
CA SER A 132 -14.69 14.68 11.13
C SER A 132 -13.51 13.71 11.14
N HIS A 133 -12.59 13.85 12.09
CA HIS A 133 -11.47 12.91 12.24
C HIS A 133 -11.94 11.46 12.39
N THR A 134 -13.07 11.24 13.07
CA THR A 134 -13.70 9.93 13.23
C THR A 134 -14.15 9.37 11.90
N THR A 135 -14.73 10.19 11.01
CA THR A 135 -15.09 9.77 9.66
C THR A 135 -13.86 9.33 8.87
N VAL A 136 -12.78 10.10 8.91
CA VAL A 136 -11.52 9.73 8.23
C VAL A 136 -10.96 8.41 8.78
N ALA A 137 -10.97 8.24 10.11
CA ALA A 137 -10.51 7.01 10.75
C ALA A 137 -11.36 5.79 10.36
N ASN A 138 -12.69 5.93 10.37
CA ASN A 138 -13.62 4.86 9.97
C ASN A 138 -13.46 4.48 8.49
N LEU A 139 -13.20 5.46 7.62
CA LEU A 139 -12.90 5.19 6.21
C LEU A 139 -11.57 4.43 6.09
N ALA A 140 -10.55 4.82 6.85
CA ALA A 140 -9.26 4.12 6.86
C ALA A 140 -9.34 2.69 7.42
N GLU A 141 -10.27 2.41 8.34
CA GLU A 141 -10.50 1.06 8.89
C GLU A 141 -10.87 0.03 7.81
N GLN A 142 -11.44 0.47 6.68
CA GLN A 142 -11.72 -0.42 5.55
C GLN A 142 -10.46 -1.09 4.99
N PHE A 143 -9.29 -0.46 5.17
CA PHE A 143 -8.02 -1.04 4.75
C PHE A 143 -7.60 -2.23 5.60
N HIS A 144 -8.04 -2.29 6.85
CA HIS A 144 -7.77 -3.42 7.73
C HIS A 144 -8.32 -4.72 7.15
N GLY A 145 -9.61 -4.73 6.81
CA GLY A 145 -10.26 -5.91 6.23
C GLY A 145 -9.65 -6.33 4.89
N ILE A 146 -9.17 -5.37 4.08
CA ILE A 146 -8.46 -5.67 2.82
C ILE A 146 -7.11 -6.33 3.10
N ARG A 147 -6.33 -5.82 4.07
CA ARG A 147 -5.05 -6.42 4.45
C ARG A 147 -5.24 -7.82 5.02
N GLU A 148 -6.17 -8.01 5.95
CA GLU A 148 -6.45 -9.34 6.53
C GLU A 148 -6.88 -10.36 5.46
N ALA A 149 -7.71 -9.93 4.51
CA ALA A 149 -8.11 -10.79 3.38
C ALA A 149 -6.91 -11.14 2.50
N TRP A 150 -6.00 -10.18 2.26
CA TRP A 150 -4.76 -10.43 1.52
C TRP A 150 -3.81 -11.36 2.28
N GLU A 151 -3.66 -11.24 3.61
CA GLU A 151 -2.81 -12.14 4.40
C GLU A 151 -3.28 -13.59 4.34
N LYS A 152 -4.59 -13.80 4.17
CA LYS A 152 -5.22 -15.13 4.02
C LYS A 152 -5.27 -15.60 2.57
N SER A 153 -4.91 -14.75 1.60
CA SER A 153 -4.97 -15.12 0.18
C SER A 153 -3.86 -16.13 -0.17
N PRO A 154 -4.15 -17.12 -1.03
CA PRO A 154 -3.14 -18.06 -1.50
C PRO A 154 -2.05 -17.32 -2.31
N LEU A 155 -0.84 -17.85 -2.27
CA LEU A 155 0.32 -17.42 -3.06
C LEU A 155 0.68 -18.49 -4.09
N ASP A 156 1.46 -18.10 -5.11
CA ASP A 156 1.99 -19.06 -6.07
C ASP A 156 2.93 -20.08 -5.40
N SER A 157 3.09 -21.24 -6.03
CA SER A 157 3.89 -22.33 -5.43
C SER A 157 5.40 -22.11 -5.57
N THR A 158 5.84 -21.35 -6.58
CA THR A 158 7.24 -21.18 -6.96
C THR A 158 7.58 -19.70 -7.20
N TYR A 159 8.71 -19.25 -6.65
CA TYR A 159 9.28 -17.92 -6.86
C TYR A 159 10.76 -17.99 -7.23
N HIS A 160 11.20 -17.15 -8.17
CA HIS A 160 12.61 -17.05 -8.52
C HIS A 160 13.45 -16.49 -7.37
N ALA A 161 12.95 -15.43 -6.75
CA ALA A 161 13.64 -14.78 -5.64
C ALA A 161 12.66 -14.13 -4.66
N ILE A 162 13.03 -14.13 -3.38
CA ILE A 162 12.36 -13.35 -2.33
C ILE A 162 13.33 -12.30 -1.82
N PHE A 163 12.91 -11.04 -1.82
CA PHE A 163 13.65 -9.93 -1.23
C PHE A 163 13.10 -9.63 0.16
N CYS A 164 13.99 -9.60 1.15
CA CYS A 164 13.67 -9.35 2.55
C CYS A 164 14.40 -8.10 3.04
N ASP A 165 13.68 -7.18 3.67
CA ASP A 165 14.27 -6.01 4.32
C ASP A 165 13.41 -5.56 5.51
N CYS A 166 14.00 -4.74 6.37
CA CYS A 166 13.38 -4.16 7.54
C CYS A 166 13.50 -2.63 7.51
N ILE A 167 12.42 -1.94 7.84
CA ILE A 167 12.43 -0.49 8.04
C ILE A 167 11.92 -0.13 9.43
N PHE A 168 12.65 0.78 10.09
CA PHE A 168 12.23 1.31 11.38
C PHE A 168 11.28 2.48 11.21
N ILE A 169 10.09 2.39 11.82
CA ILE A 169 9.02 3.42 11.82
C ILE A 169 8.55 3.65 13.26
N THR A 170 8.28 4.90 13.61
CA THR A 170 7.81 5.27 14.95
C THR A 170 6.35 4.85 15.15
N VAL A 171 6.09 4.03 16.16
CA VAL A 171 4.75 3.54 16.55
C VAL A 171 4.50 3.89 18.01
N ARG A 172 3.24 4.14 18.35
CA ARG A 172 2.79 4.27 19.73
C ARG A 172 2.36 2.90 20.27
N ARG A 173 2.89 2.49 21.42
CA ARG A 173 2.36 1.37 22.21
C ARG A 173 2.06 1.85 23.63
N GLY A 174 0.77 1.96 23.94
CA GLY A 174 0.33 2.56 25.21
C GLY A 174 0.82 4.00 25.32
N ASP A 175 1.78 4.24 26.21
CA ASP A 175 2.31 5.57 26.51
C ASP A 175 3.70 5.85 25.91
N SER A 176 4.34 4.88 25.24
CA SER A 176 5.63 5.08 24.60
C SER A 176 5.52 5.22 23.07
N TYR A 177 6.45 6.01 22.51
CA TYR A 177 6.66 6.16 21.07
C TYR A 177 8.05 5.65 20.74
N GLU A 178 8.12 4.49 20.10
CA GLU A 178 9.38 3.83 19.80
C GLU A 178 9.48 3.46 18.33
N LYS A 179 10.71 3.31 17.84
CA LYS A 179 10.96 2.85 16.48
C LYS A 179 10.84 1.35 16.45
N GLU A 180 9.81 0.85 15.79
CA GLU A 180 9.58 -0.58 15.59
C GLU A 180 10.05 -1.03 14.20
N ALA A 181 10.47 -2.28 14.12
CA ALA A 181 10.91 -2.94 12.90
C ALA A 181 9.70 -3.38 12.08
N VAL A 182 9.53 -2.80 10.88
CA VAL A 182 8.55 -3.24 9.89
C VAL A 182 9.24 -4.10 8.85
N TYR A 183 8.84 -5.36 8.78
CA TYR A 183 9.39 -6.38 7.93
C TYR A 183 8.64 -6.39 6.61
N VAL A 184 9.38 -6.31 5.51
CA VAL A 184 8.80 -6.34 4.16
C VAL A 184 9.45 -7.47 3.38
N ALA A 185 8.62 -8.40 2.90
CA ALA A 185 9.05 -9.46 1.99
C ALA A 185 8.24 -9.41 0.70
N TYR A 186 8.92 -9.31 -0.44
CA TYR A 186 8.28 -9.42 -1.75
C TYR A 186 8.97 -10.47 -2.61
N GLY A 187 8.20 -11.10 -3.49
CA GLY A 187 8.66 -12.17 -4.37
C GLY A 187 8.76 -11.72 -5.82
N VAL A 188 9.62 -12.38 -6.59
CA VAL A 188 9.61 -12.37 -8.05
C VAL A 188 9.01 -13.68 -8.53
N THR A 189 7.84 -13.61 -9.14
CA THR A 189 7.10 -14.77 -9.67
C THR A 189 7.79 -15.35 -10.91
N GLU A 190 7.43 -16.55 -11.32
CA GLU A 190 7.87 -17.16 -12.59
C GLU A 190 7.47 -16.34 -13.84
N ARG A 191 6.45 -15.49 -13.69
CA ARG A 191 6.01 -14.55 -14.73
C ARG A 191 6.85 -13.28 -14.76
N ASN A 192 7.95 -13.22 -14.00
CA ASN A 192 8.82 -12.07 -13.83
C ASN A 192 8.10 -10.83 -13.28
N THR A 193 6.97 -11.00 -12.57
CA THR A 193 6.30 -9.91 -11.87
C THR A 193 6.74 -9.89 -10.41
N ARG A 194 6.63 -8.73 -9.77
CA ARG A 194 6.90 -8.59 -8.34
C ARG A 194 5.60 -8.43 -7.58
N GLU A 195 5.49 -9.06 -6.42
CA GLU A 195 4.34 -8.92 -5.54
C GLU A 195 4.74 -9.00 -4.07
N LEU A 196 4.02 -8.27 -3.22
CA LEU A 196 4.19 -8.38 -1.77
C LEU A 196 3.77 -9.77 -1.28
N LEU A 197 4.62 -10.41 -0.47
CA LEU A 197 4.37 -11.72 0.13
C LEU A 197 4.04 -11.63 1.62
N ALA A 198 4.75 -10.78 2.35
CA ALA A 198 4.52 -10.58 3.78
C ALA A 198 4.83 -9.15 4.22
N LEU A 199 4.07 -8.69 5.21
CA LEU A 199 4.25 -7.43 5.90
C LEU A 199 3.97 -7.68 7.38
N ASP A 200 4.91 -7.35 8.25
CA ASP A 200 4.76 -7.58 9.69
C ASP A 200 5.49 -6.49 10.49
N VAL A 201 5.18 -6.35 11.77
CA VAL A 201 5.77 -5.35 12.67
C VAL A 201 6.13 -5.99 14.01
N SER A 202 7.36 -5.74 14.45
CA SER A 202 7.85 -6.17 15.76
C SER A 202 8.61 -5.03 16.45
N PRO A 203 8.58 -4.93 17.79
CA PRO A 203 9.33 -3.91 18.51
C PRO A 203 10.83 -3.89 18.18
N THR A 204 11.41 -5.06 17.88
CA THR A 204 12.83 -5.19 17.54
C THR A 204 13.04 -6.05 16.30
N GLU A 205 14.17 -5.86 15.64
CA GLU A 205 14.58 -6.73 14.54
C GLU A 205 15.07 -8.08 15.09
N SER A 206 14.44 -9.18 14.68
CA SER A 206 14.72 -10.53 15.19
C SER A 206 14.60 -11.59 14.08
N THR A 207 15.40 -12.64 14.19
CA THR A 207 15.28 -13.83 13.32
C THR A 207 14.04 -14.64 13.60
N ALA A 208 13.50 -14.57 14.84
CA ALA A 208 12.26 -15.25 15.19
C ALA A 208 11.08 -14.76 14.35
N THR A 209 10.96 -13.43 14.17
CA THR A 209 9.93 -12.84 13.31
C THR A 209 10.10 -13.28 11.85
N TRP A 210 11.33 -13.36 11.33
CA TRP A 210 11.56 -13.91 9.97
C TRP A 210 11.15 -15.38 9.84
N ARG A 211 11.36 -16.22 10.86
CA ARG A 211 10.87 -17.62 10.85
C ARG A 211 9.34 -17.67 10.79
N GLU A 212 8.67 -16.82 11.55
CA GLU A 212 7.20 -16.73 11.54
C GLU A 212 6.68 -16.27 10.18
N ILE A 213 7.29 -15.23 9.59
CA ILE A 213 6.99 -14.75 8.24
C ILE A 213 7.16 -15.88 7.22
N PHE A 214 8.29 -16.60 7.23
CA PHE A 214 8.53 -17.70 6.31
C PHE A 214 7.56 -18.87 6.51
N SER A 215 7.20 -19.18 7.75
CA SER A 215 6.17 -20.17 8.07
C SER A 215 4.81 -19.75 7.49
N SER A 216 4.44 -18.47 7.63
CA SER A 216 3.19 -17.91 7.13
C SER A 216 3.09 -18.00 5.60
N ILE A 217 4.11 -17.51 4.87
CA ILE A 217 4.08 -17.55 3.40
C ILE A 217 4.16 -18.98 2.84
N LYS A 218 4.82 -19.90 3.56
CA LYS A 218 4.79 -21.33 3.22
C LYS A 218 3.40 -21.95 3.39
N LYS A 219 2.69 -21.63 4.47
CA LYS A 219 1.30 -22.05 4.69
C LYS A 219 0.34 -21.49 3.62
N ARG A 220 0.65 -20.30 3.08
CA ARG A 220 -0.12 -19.67 2.00
C ARG A 220 0.10 -20.31 0.62
N GLY A 221 1.10 -21.17 0.45
CA GLY A 221 1.29 -21.94 -0.78
C GLY A 221 2.73 -22.02 -1.29
N ILE A 222 3.67 -21.20 -0.78
CA ILE A 222 5.04 -21.18 -1.30
C ILE A 222 5.78 -22.46 -0.93
N THR A 223 6.09 -23.28 -1.93
CA THR A 223 6.81 -24.54 -1.76
C THR A 223 8.25 -24.46 -2.21
N ASN A 224 8.53 -23.71 -3.29
CA ASN A 224 9.85 -23.63 -3.89
C ASN A 224 10.29 -22.18 -4.08
N VAL A 225 11.52 -21.88 -3.65
CA VAL A 225 12.15 -20.58 -3.78
C VAL A 225 13.59 -20.80 -4.21
N SER A 226 14.01 -20.27 -5.36
CA SER A 226 15.40 -20.49 -5.80
C SER A 226 16.40 -19.69 -4.97
N LEU A 227 16.04 -18.45 -4.62
CA LEU A 227 16.92 -17.50 -3.96
C LEU A 227 16.21 -16.61 -2.93
N VAL A 228 16.85 -16.39 -1.78
CA VAL A 228 16.48 -15.31 -0.86
C VAL A 228 17.58 -14.24 -0.89
N ILE A 229 17.18 -12.98 -0.99
CA ILE A 229 18.08 -11.82 -1.00
C ILE A 229 17.72 -10.95 0.19
N ALA A 230 18.64 -10.80 1.12
CA ALA A 230 18.41 -10.05 2.35
C ALA A 230 19.59 -9.14 2.69
N ASP A 231 19.38 -8.19 3.59
CA ASP A 231 20.51 -7.56 4.27
C ASP A 231 21.27 -8.61 5.12
N GLY A 232 22.47 -8.25 5.59
CA GLY A 232 23.34 -9.06 6.43
C GLY A 232 22.81 -9.29 7.85
N ILE A 233 21.52 -9.55 8.01
CA ILE A 233 20.89 -9.95 9.27
C ILE A 233 21.58 -11.24 9.75
N THR A 234 21.91 -11.27 11.04
CA THR A 234 22.58 -12.42 11.66
C THR A 234 21.56 -13.53 11.89
N GLY A 235 21.82 -14.75 11.40
CA GLY A 235 20.93 -15.91 11.58
C GLY A 235 19.83 -16.02 10.53
N MET A 236 19.84 -15.16 9.51
CA MET A 236 18.98 -15.29 8.33
C MET A 236 19.32 -16.57 7.54
N GLU A 237 20.60 -16.98 7.56
CA GLU A 237 21.08 -18.21 6.96
C GLU A 237 20.31 -19.44 7.46
N GLU A 238 20.26 -19.60 8.79
CA GLU A 238 19.58 -20.70 9.46
C GLU A 238 18.09 -20.66 9.19
N THR A 239 17.50 -19.47 9.28
CA THR A 239 16.07 -19.23 9.04
C THR A 239 15.64 -19.61 7.61
N VAL A 240 16.47 -19.29 6.60
CA VAL A 240 16.22 -19.68 5.21
C VAL A 240 16.37 -21.19 5.01
N MET A 241 17.42 -21.80 5.54
CA MET A 241 17.66 -23.24 5.43
C MET A 241 16.58 -24.09 6.12
N GLU A 242 16.03 -23.60 7.24
CA GLU A 242 14.89 -24.20 7.94
C GLU A 242 13.60 -24.13 7.11
N ALA A 243 13.35 -22.99 6.46
CA ALA A 243 12.15 -22.78 5.65
C ALA A 243 12.18 -23.62 4.35
N TRP A 244 13.30 -23.56 3.62
CA TRP A 244 13.51 -24.23 2.34
C TRP A 244 14.96 -24.71 2.18
N LYS A 245 15.17 -26.03 2.30
CA LYS A 245 16.50 -26.66 2.30
C LYS A 245 17.33 -26.43 1.02
N LYS A 246 16.68 -26.23 -0.13
CA LYS A 246 17.35 -26.05 -1.43
C LYS A 246 17.58 -24.59 -1.80
N THR A 247 17.02 -23.65 -1.04
CA THR A 247 17.06 -22.24 -1.36
C THR A 247 18.42 -21.66 -1.02
N LYS A 248 18.99 -20.91 -1.98
CA LYS A 248 20.25 -20.20 -1.76
C LYS A 248 19.97 -18.86 -1.08
N LEU A 249 20.94 -18.36 -0.31
CA LEU A 249 20.89 -17.02 0.29
C LEU A 249 21.94 -16.11 -0.34
N GLN A 250 21.53 -14.91 -0.73
CA GLN A 250 22.40 -13.80 -1.05
C GLN A 250 22.26 -12.72 0.02
N LYS A 251 23.40 -12.30 0.60
CA LYS A 251 23.47 -11.10 1.44
C LYS A 251 23.81 -9.87 0.62
N CYS A 252 23.19 -8.74 0.93
CA CYS A 252 23.42 -7.50 0.19
C CYS A 252 24.87 -7.02 0.24
N VAL A 253 25.51 -6.92 -0.92
CA VAL A 253 26.89 -6.42 -1.06
C VAL A 253 26.98 -4.93 -0.74
N VAL A 254 25.97 -4.14 -1.10
CA VAL A 254 25.97 -2.69 -0.85
C VAL A 254 25.98 -2.40 0.66
N HIS A 255 25.16 -3.11 1.43
CA HIS A 255 25.17 -3.02 2.89
C HIS A 255 26.50 -3.52 3.47
N LYS A 256 27.07 -4.58 2.90
CA LYS A 256 28.41 -5.05 3.29
C LYS A 256 29.47 -3.97 3.14
N MET A 257 29.53 -3.34 1.97
CA MET A 257 30.46 -2.24 1.71
C MET A 257 30.24 -1.09 2.68
N ARG A 258 28.97 -0.70 2.93
CA ARG A 258 28.64 0.36 3.89
C ARG A 258 29.13 0.04 5.30
N ASN A 259 28.95 -1.20 5.75
CA ASN A 259 29.40 -1.67 7.07
C ASN A 259 30.93 -1.63 7.20
N VAL A 260 31.67 -2.06 6.17
CA VAL A 260 33.13 -1.95 6.15
C VAL A 260 33.57 -0.49 6.26
N LEU A 261 32.91 0.42 5.52
CA LEU A 261 33.27 1.84 5.48
C LEU A 261 32.96 2.62 6.77
N ASN A 262 32.19 2.06 7.70
CA ASN A 262 31.94 2.68 9.00
C ASN A 262 33.21 2.73 9.87
N ASP A 263 34.13 1.77 9.69
CA ASP A 263 35.38 1.68 10.44
C ASP A 263 36.56 2.43 9.77
N ILE A 264 36.31 3.04 8.60
CA ILE A 264 37.34 3.68 7.77
C ILE A 264 37.29 5.20 7.92
N ARG A 265 38.47 5.84 8.01
CA ARG A 265 38.57 7.30 8.09
C ARG A 265 38.07 7.96 6.80
N PRO A 266 37.36 9.11 6.87
CA PRO A 266 36.78 9.76 5.69
C PRO A 266 37.75 9.99 4.53
N LYS A 267 39.02 10.34 4.81
CA LYS A 267 40.05 10.59 3.79
C LYS A 267 40.38 9.38 2.92
N GLU A 268 40.29 8.17 3.48
CA GLU A 268 40.66 6.92 2.81
C GLU A 268 39.45 6.17 2.25
N LYS A 269 38.22 6.59 2.60
CA LYS A 269 36.97 5.93 2.14
C LYS A 269 36.90 5.82 0.62
N LYS A 270 37.39 6.82 -0.13
CA LYS A 270 37.33 6.79 -1.60
C LYS A 270 38.14 5.62 -2.17
N GLU A 271 39.38 5.46 -1.72
CA GLU A 271 40.27 4.37 -2.16
C GLU A 271 39.71 3.01 -1.74
N VAL A 272 39.25 2.89 -0.48
CA VAL A 272 38.64 1.64 0.03
C VAL A 272 37.39 1.26 -0.77
N VAL A 273 36.55 2.24 -1.17
CA VAL A 273 35.38 1.98 -2.01
C VAL A 273 35.78 1.42 -3.38
N GLU A 274 36.82 1.96 -4.01
CA GLU A 274 37.30 1.48 -5.31
C GLU A 274 37.82 0.05 -5.23
N ASP A 275 38.60 -0.27 -4.20
CA ASP A 275 39.07 -1.64 -3.99
C ASP A 275 37.92 -2.60 -3.66
N LEU A 276 36.96 -2.20 -2.82
CA LEU A 276 35.77 -3.01 -2.52
C LEU A 276 34.92 -3.25 -3.77
N LYS A 277 34.77 -2.24 -4.64
CA LYS A 277 34.09 -2.42 -5.93
C LYS A 277 34.80 -3.48 -6.77
N HIS A 278 36.13 -3.44 -6.83
CA HIS A 278 36.91 -4.44 -7.56
C HIS A 278 36.71 -5.87 -7.00
N VAL A 279 36.66 -6.01 -5.67
CA VAL A 279 36.39 -7.31 -5.00
C VAL A 279 35.06 -7.91 -5.45
N PHE A 280 34.01 -7.08 -5.53
CA PHE A 280 32.66 -7.52 -5.88
C PHE A 280 32.33 -7.42 -7.38
N ASP A 281 33.26 -6.95 -8.21
CA ASP A 281 33.11 -6.88 -9.65
C ASP A 281 33.31 -8.28 -10.28
N ASN A 282 32.24 -9.08 -10.24
CA ASN A 282 32.20 -10.47 -10.70
C ASN A 282 30.96 -10.70 -11.58
N PHE A 283 30.68 -9.75 -12.49
CA PHE A 283 29.49 -9.79 -13.34
C PHE A 283 29.70 -10.57 -14.64
N ASP A 284 30.94 -10.88 -15.01
CA ASP A 284 31.27 -11.61 -16.24
C ASP A 284 31.00 -13.11 -16.14
N ALA A 285 30.64 -13.75 -17.26
CA ALA A 285 30.35 -15.19 -17.31
C ALA A 285 31.49 -16.08 -16.79
N SER A 286 32.74 -15.64 -16.96
CA SER A 286 33.95 -16.37 -16.51
C SER A 286 34.27 -16.20 -15.02
N ALA A 287 33.53 -15.37 -14.28
CA ALA A 287 33.81 -15.12 -12.88
C ALA A 287 33.55 -16.38 -12.02
N THR A 288 34.48 -16.67 -11.10
CA THR A 288 34.43 -17.83 -10.20
C THR A 288 34.49 -17.37 -8.74
N ARG A 289 33.98 -18.20 -7.82
CA ARG A 289 34.04 -17.90 -6.37
C ARG A 289 35.48 -17.89 -5.87
N GLU A 290 36.33 -18.74 -6.42
CA GLU A 290 37.74 -18.86 -6.07
C GLU A 290 38.50 -17.56 -6.39
N GLU A 291 38.21 -16.94 -7.53
CA GLU A 291 38.78 -15.65 -7.89
C GLU A 291 38.25 -14.54 -6.99
N ALA A 292 36.94 -14.53 -6.69
CA ALA A 292 36.37 -13.57 -5.76
C ALA A 292 37.01 -13.66 -4.36
N TYR A 293 37.27 -14.86 -3.86
CA TYR A 293 37.98 -15.07 -2.58
C TYR A 293 39.45 -14.63 -2.63
N ARG A 294 40.13 -14.78 -3.77
CA ARG A 294 41.48 -14.23 -3.96
C ARG A 294 41.47 -12.70 -3.88
N LYS A 295 40.51 -12.03 -4.52
CA LYS A 295 40.33 -10.57 -4.42
C LYS A 295 40.06 -10.13 -2.97
N VAL A 296 39.22 -10.86 -2.23
CA VAL A 296 38.98 -10.59 -0.80
C VAL A 296 40.26 -10.71 0.01
N LYS A 297 41.06 -11.75 -0.21
CA LYS A 297 42.33 -11.95 0.50
C LYS A 297 43.31 -10.80 0.24
N ALA A 298 43.48 -10.41 -1.02
CA ALA A 298 44.33 -9.28 -1.40
C ALA A 298 43.84 -7.96 -0.78
N PHE A 299 42.52 -7.75 -0.72
CA PHE A 299 41.93 -6.58 -0.06
C PHE A 299 42.25 -6.54 1.44
N ILE A 300 42.11 -7.68 2.14
CA ILE A 300 42.44 -7.78 3.57
C ILE A 300 43.92 -7.49 3.78
N GLU A 301 44.82 -8.12 3.01
CA GLU A 301 46.28 -7.92 3.13
C GLU A 301 46.68 -6.45 2.93
N LYS A 302 46.05 -5.74 1.98
CA LYS A 302 46.31 -4.31 1.72
C LYS A 302 45.91 -3.41 2.89
N TRP A 303 44.79 -3.70 3.56
CA TRP A 303 44.18 -2.74 4.50
C TRP A 303 44.21 -3.14 5.97
N GLU A 304 44.43 -4.42 6.30
CA GLU A 304 44.42 -4.92 7.69
C GLU A 304 45.51 -4.28 8.57
N THR A 305 46.65 -3.94 7.98
CA THR A 305 47.76 -3.25 8.67
C THR A 305 47.33 -1.90 9.27
N ARG A 306 46.52 -1.14 8.53
CA ARG A 306 45.95 0.15 8.96
C ARG A 306 44.66 -0.03 9.76
N TYR A 307 43.85 -1.01 9.37
CA TYR A 307 42.50 -1.24 9.88
C TYR A 307 42.28 -2.70 10.26
N LYS A 308 42.70 -3.07 11.47
CA LYS A 308 42.61 -4.45 11.99
C LYS A 308 41.21 -5.06 11.98
N MET A 309 40.15 -4.22 11.94
CA MET A 309 38.76 -4.70 11.91
C MET A 309 38.33 -5.21 10.53
N ILE A 310 39.06 -4.90 9.45
CA ILE A 310 38.68 -5.33 8.09
C ILE A 310 38.58 -6.84 7.97
N ALA A 311 39.53 -7.60 8.51
CA ALA A 311 39.48 -9.05 8.48
C ALA A 311 38.21 -9.61 9.16
N LYS A 312 37.71 -8.95 10.22
CA LYS A 312 36.48 -9.36 10.91
C LYS A 312 35.23 -9.17 10.06
N HIS A 313 35.22 -8.21 9.15
CA HIS A 313 34.10 -8.06 8.22
C HIS A 313 34.00 -9.28 7.28
N PHE A 314 35.09 -9.85 6.82
CA PHE A 314 35.06 -10.97 5.88
C PHE A 314 35.17 -12.33 6.58
N ASN A 315 34.24 -12.61 7.50
CA ASN A 315 34.17 -13.89 8.20
C ASN A 315 33.95 -15.05 7.22
N LYS A 316 34.83 -16.06 7.26
CA LYS A 316 34.78 -17.25 6.39
C LYS A 316 33.42 -17.96 6.40
N LYS A 317 32.71 -17.97 7.54
CA LYS A 317 31.41 -18.65 7.67
C LYS A 317 30.27 -17.99 6.89
N THR A 318 30.37 -16.67 6.66
CA THR A 318 29.29 -15.90 6.01
C THR A 318 29.71 -15.28 4.69
N LEU A 319 30.99 -15.38 4.33
CA LEU A 319 31.56 -14.79 3.14
C LEU A 319 30.91 -15.33 1.86
N GLU A 320 30.58 -16.62 1.83
CA GLU A 320 29.97 -17.26 0.66
C GLU A 320 28.65 -16.60 0.24
N TYR A 321 27.82 -16.20 1.20
CA TYR A 321 26.51 -15.60 0.93
C TYR A 321 26.61 -14.22 0.26
N TYR A 322 27.77 -13.55 0.32
CA TYR A 322 27.98 -12.31 -0.42
C TYR A 322 28.32 -12.55 -1.89
N PHE A 323 28.68 -13.76 -2.28
CA PHE A 323 29.08 -14.15 -3.64
C PHE A 323 28.15 -15.19 -4.28
N THR A 324 26.99 -15.46 -3.69
CA THR A 324 25.97 -16.38 -4.23
C THR A 324 25.54 -15.99 -5.65
N TYR A 325 25.48 -14.69 -5.95
CA TYR A 325 25.14 -14.16 -7.27
C TYR A 325 26.04 -14.66 -8.40
N ILE A 326 27.28 -15.08 -8.12
CA ILE A 326 28.20 -15.59 -9.15
C ILE A 326 27.67 -16.89 -9.77
N GLU A 327 26.88 -17.67 -9.03
CA GLU A 327 26.28 -18.92 -9.53
C GLU A 327 25.07 -18.70 -10.45
N TYR A 328 24.65 -17.45 -10.66
CA TYR A 328 23.53 -17.09 -11.51
C TYR A 328 24.01 -16.49 -12.84
N PRO A 329 23.17 -16.48 -13.89
CA PRO A 329 23.52 -15.87 -15.17
C PRO A 329 23.96 -14.40 -15.04
N PRO A 330 25.00 -13.96 -15.77
CA PRO A 330 25.51 -12.58 -15.78
C PRO A 330 24.44 -11.48 -15.81
N GLU A 331 23.37 -11.71 -16.56
CA GLU A 331 22.26 -10.80 -16.80
C GLU A 331 21.51 -10.43 -15.52
N VAL A 332 21.41 -11.35 -14.56
CA VAL A 332 20.65 -11.17 -13.31
C VAL A 332 21.53 -10.82 -12.11
N ARG A 333 22.85 -11.03 -12.20
CA ARG A 333 23.80 -10.80 -11.10
C ARG A 333 23.69 -9.41 -10.48
N ARG A 334 23.54 -8.36 -11.31
CA ARG A 334 23.38 -6.96 -10.86
C ARG A 334 22.07 -6.71 -10.10
N MET A 335 21.05 -7.55 -10.28
CA MET A 335 19.81 -7.47 -9.50
C MET A 335 19.91 -8.26 -8.19
N ILE A 336 20.68 -9.34 -8.18
CA ILE A 336 20.85 -10.21 -7.02
C ILE A 336 21.81 -9.60 -5.99
N TYR A 337 22.95 -9.05 -6.43
CA TYR A 337 24.02 -8.61 -5.51
C TYR A 337 23.61 -7.45 -4.58
N THR A 338 22.49 -6.77 -4.85
CA THR A 338 22.02 -5.58 -4.14
C THR A 338 20.54 -5.69 -3.75
N THR A 339 20.18 -5.02 -2.66
CA THR A 339 18.80 -4.83 -2.21
C THR A 339 18.21 -3.50 -2.70
N ASN A 340 18.81 -2.85 -3.71
CA ASN A 340 18.34 -1.53 -4.21
C ASN A 340 16.87 -1.52 -4.62
N SER A 341 16.35 -2.64 -5.13
CA SER A 341 14.94 -2.81 -5.51
C SER A 341 13.99 -2.65 -4.31
N ILE A 342 14.34 -3.24 -3.15
CA ILE A 342 13.58 -3.08 -1.90
C ILE A 342 13.89 -1.74 -1.22
N GLU A 343 15.12 -1.20 -1.34
CA GLU A 343 15.44 0.16 -0.87
C GLU A 343 14.57 1.23 -1.56
N ASN A 344 14.23 1.06 -2.85
CA ASN A 344 13.33 1.98 -3.55
C ASN A 344 11.90 1.93 -2.98
N LEU A 345 11.39 0.73 -2.65
CA LEU A 345 10.12 0.57 -1.95
C LEU A 345 10.18 1.22 -0.56
N ASN A 346 11.26 0.99 0.18
CA ASN A 346 11.48 1.57 1.50
C ASN A 346 11.52 3.10 1.48
N LYS A 347 12.10 3.71 0.44
CA LYS A 347 12.03 5.17 0.23
C LYS A 347 10.59 5.65 0.05
N HIS A 348 9.76 4.91 -0.69
CA HIS A 348 8.35 5.24 -0.88
C HIS A 348 7.57 5.12 0.43
N ILE A 349 7.80 4.05 1.21
CA ILE A 349 7.18 3.87 2.52
C ILE A 349 7.57 5.02 3.45
N ARG A 350 8.88 5.33 3.57
CA ARG A 350 9.37 6.46 4.39
C ARG A 350 8.76 7.79 3.96
N LYS A 351 8.60 8.02 2.65
CA LYS A 351 7.96 9.25 2.14
C LYS A 351 6.49 9.30 2.55
N GLY A 352 5.75 8.19 2.43
CA GLY A 352 4.33 8.12 2.78
C GLY A 352 4.07 8.22 4.28
N THR A 353 4.99 7.75 5.12
CA THR A 353 4.84 7.79 6.59
C THR A 353 5.43 9.04 7.24
N LYS A 354 6.29 9.80 6.54
CA LYS A 354 6.99 10.98 7.09
C LYS A 354 6.08 12.01 7.77
N ASN A 355 4.92 12.29 7.17
CA ASN A 355 3.99 13.32 7.66
C ASN A 355 3.11 12.82 8.82
N LYS A 356 3.00 11.49 8.99
CA LYS A 356 2.31 10.86 10.12
C LYS A 356 3.35 10.54 11.19
N LEU A 357 3.66 11.54 12.02
CA LEU A 357 4.73 11.50 13.04
C LEU A 357 4.74 10.23 13.91
N SER A 358 3.56 9.65 14.16
CA SER A 358 3.39 8.35 14.81
C SER A 358 2.06 7.71 14.38
N PHE A 359 1.97 6.39 14.58
CA PHE A 359 0.74 5.62 14.42
C PHE A 359 0.21 5.21 15.81
N GLU A 360 -1.11 5.23 15.99
CA GLU A 360 -1.77 4.93 17.26
C GLU A 360 -1.65 3.45 17.68
N SER A 361 -1.45 2.57 16.71
CA SER A 361 -1.23 1.14 16.93
C SER A 361 -0.36 0.53 15.82
N PRO A 362 0.29 -0.63 16.09
CA PRO A 362 1.01 -1.38 15.07
C PRO A 362 0.12 -1.82 13.90
N GLU A 363 -1.13 -2.22 14.18
CA GLU A 363 -2.10 -2.62 13.14
C GLU A 363 -2.39 -1.49 12.15
N ARG A 364 -2.60 -0.27 12.64
CA ARG A 364 -2.83 0.90 11.77
C ARG A 364 -1.59 1.27 10.96
N LEU A 365 -0.40 1.04 11.50
CA LEU A 365 0.83 1.18 10.72
C LEU A 365 0.85 0.14 9.59
N LEU A 366 0.56 -1.13 9.88
CA LEU A 366 0.53 -2.19 8.87
C LEU A 366 -0.49 -1.90 7.77
N ASP A 367 -1.72 -1.52 8.14
CA ASP A 367 -2.76 -1.15 7.18
C ASP A 367 -2.30 -0.02 6.26
N TYR A 368 -1.69 1.01 6.83
CA TYR A 368 -1.22 2.16 6.07
C TYR A 368 -0.04 1.83 5.15
N VAL A 369 0.95 1.09 5.65
CA VAL A 369 2.11 0.64 4.87
C VAL A 369 1.68 -0.31 3.76
N PHE A 370 0.74 -1.22 4.05
CA PHE A 370 0.17 -2.13 3.07
C PHE A 370 -0.41 -1.39 1.86
N ILE A 371 -1.19 -0.32 2.09
CA ILE A 371 -1.78 0.46 0.99
C ILE A 371 -0.70 1.17 0.16
N ILE A 372 0.31 1.73 0.82
CA ILE A 372 1.44 2.37 0.12
C ILE A 372 2.14 1.35 -0.79
N ILE A 373 2.38 0.15 -0.27
CA ILE A 373 3.01 -0.92 -1.04
C ILE A 373 2.11 -1.36 -2.20
N LYS A 374 0.81 -1.53 -1.98
CA LYS A 374 -0.13 -1.92 -3.06
C LYS A 374 -0.29 -0.84 -4.13
N GLU A 375 -0.27 0.44 -3.77
CA GLU A 375 -0.20 1.53 -4.75
C GLU A 375 1.11 1.48 -5.54
N PHE A 376 2.23 1.22 -4.86
CA PHE A 376 3.54 1.09 -5.49
C PHE A 376 3.62 -0.12 -6.44
N GLU A 377 3.11 -1.28 -6.00
CA GLU A 377 3.00 -2.52 -6.77
C GLU A 377 2.23 -2.26 -8.07
N HIS A 378 1.03 -1.69 -7.98
CA HIS A 378 0.21 -1.37 -9.15
C HIS A 378 0.86 -0.37 -10.11
N LYS A 379 1.53 0.68 -9.59
CA LYS A 379 2.14 1.73 -10.42
C LYS A 379 3.48 1.35 -11.02
N ASN A 380 4.21 0.43 -10.40
CA ASN A 380 5.58 0.10 -10.78
C ASN A 380 5.74 -1.39 -11.10
N TRP A 381 5.46 -2.28 -10.16
CA TRP A 381 5.74 -3.71 -10.32
C TRP A 381 4.85 -4.39 -11.36
N SER A 382 3.55 -4.09 -11.36
CA SER A 382 2.60 -4.67 -12.32
C SER A 382 2.81 -4.14 -13.75
N LYS A 383 3.43 -2.96 -13.91
CA LYS A 383 3.69 -2.34 -15.22
C LYS A 383 5.03 -2.72 -15.82
N PHE A 384 6.02 -3.01 -14.97
CA PHE A 384 7.40 -3.25 -15.39
C PHE A 384 7.88 -4.62 -14.88
N PRO A 385 7.69 -5.68 -15.67
CA PRO A 385 8.25 -7.00 -15.40
C PRO A 385 9.78 -6.97 -15.33
N VAL A 386 10.35 -7.89 -14.57
CA VAL A 386 11.78 -8.00 -14.31
C VAL A 386 12.39 -9.10 -15.18
N HIS A 387 12.54 -8.81 -16.47
CA HIS A 387 12.95 -9.80 -17.47
C HIS A 387 14.29 -10.48 -17.18
N GLN A 388 15.17 -9.87 -16.40
CA GLN A 388 16.46 -10.46 -16.02
C GLN A 388 16.32 -11.77 -15.23
N PHE A 389 15.23 -11.96 -14.47
CA PHE A 389 15.00 -13.22 -13.75
C PHE A 389 14.59 -14.37 -14.66
N SER A 390 14.18 -14.10 -15.91
CA SER A 390 13.82 -15.14 -16.88
C SER A 390 15.00 -16.02 -17.30
N PHE A 391 16.23 -15.56 -17.08
CA PHE A 391 17.44 -16.32 -17.37
C PHE A 391 17.73 -17.41 -16.32
N ILE A 392 17.17 -17.31 -15.10
CA ILE A 392 17.42 -18.28 -14.03
C ILE A 392 16.88 -19.68 -14.39
N ASN A 393 15.74 -19.76 -15.08
CA ASN A 393 15.11 -21.04 -15.42
C ASN A 393 15.68 -21.69 -16.70
N ARG A 394 16.54 -21.00 -17.47
CA ARG A 394 17.08 -21.56 -18.72
C ARG A 394 18.18 -22.61 -18.48
N ASP A 395 18.85 -22.52 -17.33
CA ASP A 395 19.98 -23.40 -17.00
C ASP A 395 19.56 -24.72 -16.34
N GLU A 396 18.29 -24.89 -15.96
CA GLU A 396 17.77 -26.18 -15.45
C GLU A 396 17.34 -27.15 -16.58
N THR A 397 17.41 -26.71 -17.85
CA THR A 397 16.97 -27.50 -19.03
C THR A 397 18.09 -28.06 -19.91
N HIS A 398 19.36 -28.04 -19.45
CA HIS A 398 20.48 -28.65 -20.19
C HIS A 398 21.31 -29.63 -19.36
#